data_AF-A0A4Z0MRI1-F1
#
_entry.id   AF-A0A4Z0MRI1-F1
#
_cell.length_a   1.000
_cell.length_b   1.000
_cell.length_c   1.000
_cell.angle_alpha   90.00
_cell.angle_beta   90.00
_cell.angle_gamma   90.00
#
_symmetry.space_group_name_H-M   'P 1'
#
loop_
_entity.id
_entity.type
_entity.pdbx_description
1 polymer ?
#
loop_
_entity_poly.entity_id
_entity_poly.type
_entity_poly.pdbx_seq_one_letter_code
_entity_poly.pdbx_strand_id
1 'polypeptide(L)' 'MTNFSSTGLRQVLLALSDRTIVQIKPSNEAKYQDMVDVLDEMNITDRKKYAMVDISAAEYDLIKNSRL' A
#
# COMPACT_ATOMS: atom_id res chain seq x y z
N MET A 1 2.30 6.00 13.46
CA MET A 1 3.17 5.41 12.43
C MET A 1 2.31 4.47 11.60
N THR A 2 2.20 4.67 10.29
CA THR A 2 1.39 3.81 9.42
C THR A 2 2.21 2.56 9.11
N ASN A 3 1.87 1.44 9.75
CA ASN A 3 2.48 0.13 9.50
C ASN A 3 1.42 -0.79 8.86
N PHE A 4 1.82 -2.00 8.46
CA PHE A 4 0.93 -3.01 7.88
C PHE A 4 0.02 -3.71 8.91
N SER A 5 -0.08 -3.19 10.13
CA SER A 5 -0.93 -3.78 11.17
C SER A 5 -2.36 -3.24 11.15
N SER A 6 -3.24 -3.90 11.90
CA SER A 6 -4.64 -3.54 12.07
C SER A 6 -4.87 -2.14 12.69
N THR A 7 -3.88 -1.55 13.35
CA THR A 7 -3.97 -0.18 13.89
C THR A 7 -3.40 0.87 12.94
N GLY A 8 -2.72 0.45 11.88
CA GLY A 8 -2.16 1.31 10.84
C GLY A 8 -3.02 1.27 9.57
N LEU A 9 -2.57 0.49 8.59
CA LEU A 9 -3.17 0.42 7.25
C LEU A 9 -4.67 0.15 7.27
N ARG A 10 -5.15 -0.77 8.11
CA ARG A 10 -6.58 -1.12 8.19
C ARG A 10 -7.47 0.08 8.52
N GLN A 11 -7.06 0.91 9.48
CA GLN A 11 -7.84 2.08 9.88
C GLN A 11 -7.91 3.11 8.76
N VAL A 12 -6.81 3.27 8.00
CA VAL A 12 -6.80 4.12 6.80
C VAL A 12 -7.75 3.56 5.75
N LEU A 13 -7.69 2.25 5.47
CA LEU A 13 -8.58 1.61 4.51
C LEU A 13 -10.05 1.77 4.92
N LEU A 14 -10.40 1.52 6.17
CA LEU A 14 -11.78 1.66 6.67
C LEU A 14 -12.30 3.11 6.62
N ALA A 15 -11.42 4.10 6.76
CA ALA A 15 -11.80 5.51 6.63
C ALA A 15 -12.01 5.97 5.18
N LEU A 16 -11.47 5.24 4.20
CA LEU A 16 -11.64 5.54 2.78
C LEU A 16 -13.00 5.07 2.27
N SER A 17 -13.55 5.79 1.29
CA SER A 17 -14.78 5.39 0.60
C SER A 17 -14.61 4.07 -0.16
N ASP A 18 -15.68 3.29 -0.30
CA ASP A 18 -15.67 2.04 -1.10
C ASP A 18 -15.44 2.26 -2.60
N ARG A 19 -15.50 3.52 -3.06
CA ARG A 19 -15.21 3.89 -4.45
C ARG A 19 -13.74 4.15 -4.70
N THR A 20 -12.93 4.29 -3.65
CA THR A 20 -11.51 4.56 -3.76
C THR A 20 -10.79 3.38 -4.41
N ILE A 21 -9.92 3.69 -5.38
CA ILE A 21 -9.04 2.71 -6.02
C ILE A 21 -7.68 2.79 -5.33
N VAL A 22 -7.21 1.67 -4.79
CA VAL A 22 -5.91 1.58 -4.12
C VAL A 22 -4.86 1.08 -5.12
N GLN A 23 -3.77 1.84 -5.26
CA GLN A 23 -2.62 1.42 -6.07
C GLN A 23 -1.52 0.90 -5.14
N ILE A 24 -1.09 -0.34 -5.37
CA ILE A 24 -0.03 -0.99 -4.61
C ILE A 24 1.20 -1.02 -5.51
N LYS A 25 2.20 -0.20 -5.17
CA LYS A 25 3.45 -0.07 -5.92
C LYS A 25 4.64 -0.48 -5.05
N PRO A 26 5.03 -1.77 -5.04
CA PRO A 26 6.22 -2.19 -4.30
C PRO A 26 7.48 -1.53 -4.87
N SER A 27 8.37 -1.10 -3.98
CA SER A 27 9.73 -0.72 -4.34
C SER A 27 10.64 -1.95 -4.38
N ASN A 28 11.82 -1.85 -5.00
CA ASN A 28 12.79 -2.93 -5.05
C ASN A 28 13.29 -3.38 -3.65
N GLU A 29 13.10 -2.56 -2.62
CA GLU A 29 13.46 -2.87 -1.23
C GLU A 29 12.30 -3.47 -0.44
N ALA A 30 11.11 -3.57 -1.02
CA ALA A 30 9.93 -4.13 -0.35
C ALA A 30 10.12 -5.62 -0.07
N LYS A 31 9.79 -6.06 1.14
CA LYS A 31 9.81 -7.49 1.46
C LYS A 31 8.56 -8.15 0.92
N TYR A 32 8.69 -9.42 0.52
CA TYR A 32 7.56 -10.22 0.09
C TYR A 32 6.44 -10.28 1.16
N GLN A 33 6.82 -10.34 2.44
CA GLN A 33 5.86 -10.34 3.54
C GLN A 33 5.02 -9.06 3.59
N ASP A 34 5.65 -7.89 3.40
CA ASP A 34 4.93 -6.60 3.42
C ASP A 34 3.85 -6.56 2.31
N MET A 35 4.13 -7.14 1.15
CA MET A 35 3.18 -7.25 0.05
C MET A 35 2.00 -8.16 0.38
N VAL A 36 2.26 -9.30 0.99
CA VAL A 36 1.21 -10.23 1.43
C VAL A 36 0.34 -9.58 2.50
N ASP A 37 0.95 -8.93 3.49
CA ASP A 37 0.22 -8.26 4.57
C ASP A 37 -0.71 -7.17 4.02
N VAL A 38 -0.26 -6.38 3.03
CA VAL A 38 -1.12 -5.38 2.36
C VAL A 38 -2.30 -6.05 1.66
N LEU A 39 -2.08 -7.14 0.93
CA LEU A 39 -3.17 -7.84 0.23
C LEU A 39 -4.18 -8.45 1.19
N ASP A 40 -3.71 -9.00 2.31
CA ASP A 40 -4.57 -9.52 3.35
C ASP A 40 -5.44 -8.40 3.94
N GLU A 41 -4.86 -7.21 4.18
CA GLU A 41 -5.63 -6.05 4.64
C GLU A 41 -6.70 -5.60 3.63
N MET A 42 -6.41 -5.68 2.33
CA MET A 42 -7.41 -5.39 1.30
C MET A 42 -8.58 -6.38 1.34
N ASN A 43 -8.30 -7.66 1.56
CA ASN A 43 -9.33 -8.69 1.69
C ASN A 43 -10.12 -8.51 2.99
N ILE A 44 -9.45 -8.26 4.12
CA ILE A 44 -10.07 -8.06 5.44
C ILE A 44 -11.01 -6.85 5.46
N THR A 45 -10.67 -5.80 4.70
CA THR A 45 -11.46 -4.57 4.60
C THR A 45 -12.46 -4.56 3.43
N ASP A 46 -12.66 -5.71 2.78
CA ASP A 46 -13.52 -5.90 1.58
C ASP A 46 -13.23 -4.90 0.44
N ARG A 47 -11.97 -4.53 0.26
CA ARG A 47 -11.52 -3.60 -0.77
C ARG A 47 -11.26 -4.33 -2.08
N LYS A 48 -12.25 -4.28 -2.98
CA LYS A 48 -12.22 -5.01 -4.27
C LYS A 48 -11.55 -4.26 -5.42
N LYS A 49 -11.27 -2.96 -5.25
CA LYS A 49 -10.74 -2.09 -6.30
C LYS A 49 -9.31 -1.72 -6.01
N TYR A 50 -8.38 -2.59 -6.40
CA TYR A 50 -6.96 -2.31 -6.31
C TYR A 50 -6.19 -2.82 -7.51
N ALA A 51 -5.04 -2.20 -7.77
CA ALA A 51 -4.13 -2.59 -8.82
C ALA A 51 -2.71 -2.68 -8.25
N MET A 52 -2.04 -3.79 -8.53
CA MET A 52 -0.59 -3.86 -8.41
C MET A 52 0.01 -3.27 -9.67
N VAL A 53 0.90 -2.30 -9.49
CA VAL A 53 1.57 -1.61 -10.59
C VAL A 53 3.04 -1.47 -10.23
N ASP A 54 3.91 -1.59 -11.22
CA ASP A 54 5.33 -1.35 -11.01
C ASP A 54 5.57 0.12 -10.68
N ILE A 55 6.50 0.36 -9.76
CA ILE A 55 6.96 1.72 -9.49
C ILE A 55 7.77 2.24 -10.69
N SER A 56 7.48 3.46 -11.15
CA SER A 56 8.30 4.07 -12.20
C SER A 56 9.65 4.54 -11.63
N ALA A 57 10.68 4.62 -12.48
CA ALA A 57 12.00 5.09 -12.06
C ALA A 57 11.95 6.51 -11.44
N ALA A 58 11.14 7.41 -11.99
CA ALA A 58 10.97 8.76 -11.46
C ALA A 58 10.32 8.76 -10.06
N GLU A 59 9.31 7.92 -9.83
CA GLU A 59 8.68 7.77 -8.50
C GLU A 59 9.66 7.15 -7.50
N TYR A 60 10.45 6.18 -7.93
CA TYR A 60 11.48 5.56 -7.09
C TYR A 60 12.54 6.58 -6.65
N ASP A 61 13.02 7.41 -7.59
CA ASP A 61 13.96 8.49 -7.30
C ASP A 61 13.36 9.51 -6.33
N LEU A 62 12.07 9.86 -6.47
CA LEU A 62 11.38 10.74 -5.53
C LEU A 62 11.30 10.12 -4.12
N ILE A 63 10.98 8.84 -3.98
CA ILE A 63 10.93 8.17 -2.67
C ILE A 63 12.32 8.12 -2.03
N LYS A 64 13.36 7.88 -2.82
CA LYS A 64 14.74 7.87 -2.32
C LYS A 64 15.16 9.26 -1.81
N ASN A 65 14.74 10.32 -2.50
CA ASN A 65 15.07 11.70 -2.16
C ASN A 65 14.12 12.33 -1.12
N SER A 66 12.93 11.77 -0.88
CA SER A 66 11.95 12.30 0.08
C SER A 66 12.15 11.81 1.51
N ARG A 67 13.12 10.92 1.76
CA ARG A 67 13.58 10.55 3.10
C ARG A 67 14.32 11.75 3.75
N LEU A 68 13.55 12.76 4.14
CA LEU A 68 13.88 13.77 5.16
C LEU A 68 13.32 13.33 6.51
#